data_AF-A0A9E3JV52-F1
#
_entry.id   AF-A0A9E3JV52-F1
#
_cell.length_a   1.000
_cell.length_b   1.000
_cell.length_c   1.000
_cell.angle_alpha   90.00
_cell.angle_beta   90.00
_cell.angle_gamma   90.00
#
_symmetry.space_group_name_H-M   'P 1'
#
loop_
_entity.id
_entity.type
_entity.pdbx_description
1 polymer ?
#
loop_
_entity_poly.entity_id
_entity_poly.type
_entity_poly.pdbx_seq_one_letter_code
_entity_poly.pdbx_strand_id
1 'polypeptide(L)'
;DKRKKYGEAPFLHEHNGVYYFTFSSGWPGQILYATASSPLGPFTYRGVVIDYLKISTNHQAILEKDGKSWVFFHDALLPGGGSFRRSIAIAPLEYGADGTIRQVAITPGQPND
;
A
#
# COMPACT_ATOMS: atom_id res chain seq x y z
N ASP A 1 -13.56 -13.97 3.07
CA ASP A 1 -13.12 -13.22 4.27
C ASP A 1 -13.41 -11.74 4.02
N LYS A 2 -14.16 -11.08 4.91
CA LYS A 2 -14.50 -9.65 4.77
C LYS A 2 -13.26 -8.76 4.74
N ARG A 3 -12.12 -9.23 5.27
CA ARG A 3 -10.80 -8.57 5.23
C ARG A 3 -10.06 -8.74 3.90
N LYS A 4 -10.63 -9.46 2.93
CA LYS A 4 -10.05 -9.69 1.58
C LYS A 4 -10.92 -9.07 0.48
N LYS A 5 -11.84 -8.16 0.84
CA LYS A 5 -12.75 -7.51 -0.10
C LYS A 5 -12.04 -6.34 -0.76
N TYR A 6 -12.06 -6.30 -2.09
CA TYR A 6 -11.69 -5.12 -2.85
C TYR A 6 -12.67 -3.98 -2.54
N GLY A 7 -12.14 -2.83 -2.14
CA GLY A 7 -12.89 -1.59 -1.93
C GLY A 7 -12.67 -0.61 -3.08
N GLU A 8 -11.44 -0.11 -3.21
CA GLU A 8 -11.06 0.96 -4.15
C GLU A 8 -9.53 1.02 -4.36
N ALA A 9 -9.05 2.05 -5.06
CA ALA A 9 -7.62 2.37 -5.25
C ALA A 9 -6.75 1.20 -5.79
N PRO A 10 -7.10 0.63 -6.96
CA PRO A 10 -6.30 -0.40 -7.58
C PRO A 10 -4.95 0.18 -8.03
N PHE A 11 -3.87 -0.53 -7.74
CA PHE A 11 -2.56 -0.24 -8.30
C PHE A 11 -1.85 -1.56 -8.61
N LEU A 12 -1.41 -1.70 -9.87
CA LEU A 12 -0.70 -2.87 -10.37
C LEU A 12 0.73 -2.48 -10.70
N HIS A 13 1.69 -3.22 -10.17
CA HIS A 13 3.09 -3.13 -10.57
C HIS A 13 3.70 -4.51 -10.74
N GLU A 14 4.82 -4.57 -11.47
CA GLU A 14 5.59 -5.78 -11.68
C GLU A 14 6.91 -5.65 -10.92
N HIS A 15 7.34 -6.74 -10.28
CA HIS A 15 8.66 -6.86 -9.65
C HIS A 15 9.15 -8.30 -9.79
N ASN A 16 10.32 -8.49 -10.42
CA ASN A 16 10.97 -9.78 -10.64
C ASN A 16 10.06 -10.85 -11.29
N GLY A 17 9.30 -10.45 -12.31
CA GLY A 17 8.38 -11.30 -13.07
C GLY A 17 7.06 -11.61 -12.38
N VAL A 18 6.80 -11.01 -11.21
CA VAL A 18 5.56 -11.18 -10.44
C VAL A 18 4.74 -9.90 -10.49
N TYR A 19 3.44 -10.04 -10.75
CA TYR A 19 2.49 -8.93 -10.75
C TYR A 19 1.88 -8.78 -9.36
N TYR A 20 2.01 -7.60 -8.78
CA TYR A 20 1.48 -7.24 -7.47
C TYR A 20 0.30 -6.30 -7.65
N PHE A 21 -0.89 -6.81 -7.33
CA PHE A 21 -2.11 -6.02 -7.27
C PHE A 21 -2.35 -5.54 -5.85
N THR A 22 -2.13 -4.25 -5.62
CA THR A 22 -2.42 -3.58 -4.35
C THR A 22 -3.75 -2.83 -4.44
N PHE A 23 -4.51 -2.81 -3.35
CA PHE A 23 -5.83 -2.18 -3.31
C PHE A 23 -6.24 -1.80 -1.89
N SER A 24 -7.11 -0.80 -1.77
CA SER A 24 -7.77 -0.46 -0.51
C SER A 24 -8.92 -1.41 -0.20
N SER A 25 -9.07 -1.81 1.07
CA SER A 25 -10.22 -2.58 1.55
C SER A 25 -11.50 -1.74 1.74
N GLY A 26 -11.46 -0.42 1.48
CA GLY A 26 -12.62 0.46 1.49
C GLY A 26 -12.52 1.61 2.51
N TRP A 27 -13.63 1.91 3.19
CA TRP A 27 -13.81 3.12 3.99
C TRP A 27 -14.27 2.82 5.44
N PRO A 28 -13.38 2.83 6.46
CA PRO A 28 -11.92 2.91 6.36
C PRO A 28 -11.28 1.59 5.91
N GLY A 29 -10.11 1.69 5.29
CA GLY A 29 -9.46 0.55 4.65
C GLY A 29 -7.96 0.46 4.91
N GLN A 30 -7.47 -0.77 4.84
CA GLN A 30 -6.05 -1.10 4.76
C GLN A 30 -5.63 -1.11 3.29
N ILE A 31 -4.32 -0.98 3.02
CA ILE A 31 -3.77 -1.39 1.73
C ILE A 31 -3.45 -2.87 1.81
N LEU A 32 -4.15 -3.65 1.00
CA LEU A 32 -3.96 -5.08 0.85
C LEU A 32 -3.23 -5.37 -0.45
N TYR A 33 -2.67 -6.57 -0.58
CA TYR A 33 -2.10 -7.01 -1.85
C TYR A 33 -2.32 -8.48 -2.17
N ALA A 34 -2.31 -8.76 -3.46
CA ALA A 34 -2.35 -10.09 -4.05
C ALA A 34 -1.36 -10.18 -5.20
N THR A 35 -0.87 -11.38 -5.51
CA THR A 35 0.13 -11.60 -6.57
C THR A 35 -0.36 -12.56 -7.65
N ALA A 36 0.11 -12.37 -8.87
CA ALA A 36 -0.14 -13.27 -10.00
C ALA A 36 1.11 -13.39 -10.90
N SER A 37 1.15 -14.42 -11.74
CA SER A 37 2.16 -14.58 -12.80
C SER A 37 1.78 -13.89 -14.12
N SER A 38 0.61 -13.26 -14.18
CA SER A 38 0.07 -12.55 -15.35
C SER A 38 -0.63 -11.27 -14.88
N PRO A 39 -0.59 -10.17 -15.66
CA PRO A 39 -1.28 -8.94 -15.29
C PRO A 39 -2.81 -9.12 -15.22
N LEU A 40 -3.35 -10.17 -15.82
CA LEU A 40 -4.78 -10.50 -15.82
C LEU A 40 -5.17 -11.48 -14.70
N GLY A 41 -4.23 -11.90 -13.84
CA GLY A 41 -4.48 -12.86 -12.78
C GLY A 41 -4.40 -14.33 -13.23
N PRO A 42 -4.94 -15.28 -12.43
CA PRO A 42 -5.66 -15.06 -11.18
C PRO A 42 -4.74 -14.57 -10.04
N PHE A 43 -5.26 -13.68 -9.21
CA PHE A 43 -4.50 -13.10 -8.09
C PHE A 43 -4.70 -13.89 -6.79
N THR A 44 -3.59 -14.21 -6.13
CA THR A 44 -3.56 -14.87 -4.81
C THR A 44 -3.25 -13.84 -3.74
N TYR A 45 -4.15 -13.66 -2.76
CA TYR A 45 -3.96 -12.75 -1.64
C TYR A 45 -2.69 -13.06 -0.84
N ARG A 46 -1.94 -12.02 -0.46
CA ARG A 46 -0.65 -12.16 0.25
C ARG A 46 -0.55 -11.41 1.57
N GLY A 47 -1.36 -10.36 1.81
CA GLY A 47 -1.35 -9.70 3.12
C GLY A 47 -1.67 -8.21 3.07
N VAL A 48 -1.21 -7.51 4.11
CA VAL A 48 -1.37 -6.08 4.34
C VAL A 48 -0.04 -5.38 4.00
N VAL A 49 -0.10 -4.34 3.17
CA VAL A 49 1.03 -3.44 2.89
C VAL A 49 1.05 -2.29 3.89
N ILE A 50 -0.10 -1.61 4.09
CA ILE A 50 -0.26 -0.52 5.06
C ILE A 50 -1.52 -0.79 5.87
N ASP A 51 -1.41 -0.73 7.19
CA ASP A 51 -2.56 -0.92 8.09
C ASP A 51 -3.49 0.31 8.09
N TYR A 52 -4.52 0.29 8.93
CA TYR A 52 -5.38 1.44 9.15
C TYR A 52 -4.56 2.68 9.57
N LEU A 53 -4.86 3.81 8.92
CA LEU A 53 -4.35 5.12 9.29
C LEU A 53 -5.42 5.91 10.05
N LYS A 54 -5.04 7.03 10.68
CA LYS A 54 -5.99 7.92 11.38
C LYS A 54 -6.74 8.85 10.42
N ILE A 55 -7.08 8.33 9.24
CA ILE A 55 -7.85 9.00 8.19
C ILE A 55 -8.81 7.99 7.55
N SER A 56 -9.82 8.50 6.85
CA SER A 56 -10.90 7.65 6.36
C SER A 56 -10.54 6.83 5.12
N THR A 57 -9.66 7.31 4.25
CA THR A 57 -9.23 6.60 3.02
C THR A 57 -7.77 6.20 3.10
N ASN A 58 -7.39 5.08 2.49
CA ASN A 58 -5.99 4.71 2.32
C ASN A 58 -5.74 4.41 0.84
N HIS A 59 -4.90 5.20 0.16
CA HIS A 59 -4.59 5.06 -1.26
C HIS A 59 -3.08 5.01 -1.44
N GLN A 60 -2.62 4.24 -2.43
CA GLN A 60 -1.22 3.93 -2.63
C GLN A 60 -0.80 3.94 -4.10
N ALA A 61 0.48 4.20 -4.32
CA ALA A 61 1.22 3.85 -5.53
C ALA A 61 2.59 3.28 -5.12
N ILE A 62 3.11 2.34 -5.89
CA ILE A 62 4.42 1.72 -5.62
C ILE A 62 5.31 1.95 -6.83
N LEU A 63 6.51 2.47 -6.60
CA LEU A 63 7.48 2.75 -7.65
C LEU A 63 8.86 2.26 -7.24
N GLU A 64 9.61 1.74 -8.21
CA GLU A 64 11.02 1.42 -8.06
C GLU A 64 11.87 2.56 -8.65
N LYS A 65 12.88 2.99 -7.90
CA LYS A 65 13.85 3.99 -8.32
C LYS A 65 15.22 3.64 -7.76
N ASP A 66 16.20 3.52 -8.66
CA ASP A 66 17.61 3.28 -8.34
C ASP A 66 17.81 2.04 -7.45
N GLY A 67 17.11 0.94 -7.79
CA GLY A 67 17.17 -0.34 -7.07
C GLY A 67 16.45 -0.36 -5.72
N LYS A 68 15.68 0.69 -5.39
CA LYS A 68 14.88 0.78 -4.17
C LYS A 68 13.41 0.91 -4.51
N SER A 69 12.57 0.22 -3.75
CA SER A 69 11.12 0.31 -3.87
C SER A 69 10.55 1.24 -2.82
N TRP A 70 9.53 2.01 -3.23
CA TRP A 70 8.89 3.03 -2.41
C TRP A 70 7.38 2.88 -2.51
N VAL A 71 6.70 3.03 -1.38
CA VAL A 71 5.24 3.22 -1.35
C VAL A 71 4.94 4.70 -1.12
N PHE A 72 4.19 5.27 -2.04
CA PHE A 72 3.56 6.57 -1.91
C PHE A 72 2.16 6.34 -1.39
N PHE A 73 1.75 7.09 -0.38
CA PHE A 73 0.42 7.03 0.20
C PHE A 73 0.00 8.41 0.72
N HIS A 74 -1.15 8.50 1.39
CA HIS A 74 -1.58 9.73 2.06
C HIS A 74 -1.87 9.51 3.54
N ASP A 75 -1.72 10.57 4.33
CA ASP A 75 -2.11 10.59 5.76
C ASP A 75 -2.43 12.04 6.18
N ALA A 76 -2.71 12.28 7.46
CA ALA A 76 -2.99 13.59 8.05
C ALA A 76 -1.79 14.13 8.87
N LEU A 77 -0.57 13.96 8.38
CA LEU A 77 0.66 14.28 9.12
C LEU A 77 0.92 15.79 9.27
N LEU A 78 0.40 16.61 8.36
CA LEU A 78 0.59 18.06 8.41
C LEU A 78 -0.40 18.76 9.38
N PRO A 79 -0.05 19.93 9.93
CA PRO A 79 -0.93 20.70 10.82
C PRO A 79 -2.32 20.96 10.21
N GLY A 80 -3.37 20.68 10.99
CA GLY A 80 -4.75 20.78 10.53
C GLY A 80 -5.17 19.70 9.53
N GLY A 81 -4.43 18.60 9.46
CA GLY A 81 -4.74 17.44 8.64
C GLY A 81 -5.92 16.63 9.15
N GLY A 82 -6.55 15.88 8.25
CA GLY A 82 -7.64 14.95 8.57
C GLY A 82 -8.16 14.25 7.31
N SER A 83 -9.25 13.49 7.45
CA SER A 83 -9.86 12.71 6.36
C SER A 83 -10.14 13.50 5.07
N PHE A 84 -10.38 14.81 5.18
CA PHE A 84 -10.66 15.70 4.04
C PHE A 84 -9.51 16.69 3.74
N ARG A 85 -8.39 16.59 4.47
CA ARG A 85 -7.21 17.46 4.38
C ARG A 85 -5.97 16.58 4.57
N ARG A 86 -5.68 15.75 3.57
CA ARG A 86 -4.58 14.78 3.59
C ARG A 86 -3.34 15.35 2.92
N SER A 87 -2.20 14.76 3.23
CA SER A 87 -0.89 15.05 2.65
C SER A 87 -0.26 13.75 2.14
N ILE A 88 0.48 13.83 1.04
CA ILE A 88 1.26 12.70 0.53
C ILE A 88 2.38 12.38 1.53
N ALA A 89 2.63 11.09 1.72
CA ALA A 89 3.78 10.55 2.43
C ALA A 89 4.43 9.45 1.57
N ILE A 90 5.72 9.21 1.82
CA ILE A 90 6.50 8.18 1.14
C ILE A 90 7.22 7.34 2.20
N ALA A 91 7.25 6.02 2.03
CA ALA A 91 7.99 5.12 2.88
C ALA A 91 8.74 4.08 2.03
N PRO A 92 9.88 3.55 2.51
CA PRO A 92 10.52 2.42 1.86
C PRO A 92 9.59 1.21 1.83
N LEU A 93 9.63 0.47 0.74
CA LEU A 93 8.94 -0.81 0.59
C LEU A 93 9.98 -1.91 0.35
N GLU A 94 9.86 -2.99 1.12
CA GLU A 94 10.81 -4.09 1.08
C GLU A 94 10.13 -5.39 0.66
N TYR A 95 10.75 -6.10 -0.28
CA TYR A 95 10.37 -7.46 -0.64
C TYR A 95 11.18 -8.47 0.17
N GLY A 96 10.51 -9.49 0.71
CA GLY A 96 11.12 -10.69 1.24
C GLY A 96 11.71 -11.55 0.13
N ALA A 97 12.58 -12.48 0.50
CA ALA A 97 13.22 -13.40 -0.45
C ALA A 97 12.22 -14.30 -1.21
N ASP A 98 11.02 -14.49 -0.64
CA ASP A 98 9.90 -15.24 -1.25
C ASP A 98 8.96 -14.35 -2.08
N GLY A 99 9.32 -13.08 -2.31
CA GLY A 99 8.51 -12.10 -3.02
C GLY A 99 7.36 -11.52 -2.19
N THR A 100 7.25 -11.80 -0.89
CA THR A 100 6.26 -11.11 -0.05
C THR A 100 6.64 -9.65 0.18
N ILE A 101 5.67 -8.75 0.29
CA ILE A 101 5.90 -7.39 0.78
C ILE A 101 5.91 -7.42 2.30
N ARG A 102 6.96 -6.86 2.92
CA ARG A 102 6.99 -6.60 4.36
C ARG A 102 6.03 -5.45 4.67
N GLN A 103 5.16 -5.65 5.67
CA GLN A 103 4.20 -4.62 6.07
C GLN A 103 4.94 -3.34 6.46
N VAL A 104 4.51 -2.22 5.90
CA VAL A 104 5.09 -0.91 6.15
C VAL A 104 4.62 -0.41 7.51
N ALA A 105 5.56 -0.24 8.43
CA ALA A 105 5.29 0.28 9.76
C ALA A 105 5.21 1.82 9.71
N ILE A 106 3.99 2.36 9.78
CA ILE A 106 3.78 3.80 9.89
C ILE A 106 3.74 4.18 11.36
N THR A 107 4.73 4.95 11.80
CA THR A 107 4.76 5.48 13.18
C THR A 107 4.00 6.80 13.22
N PRO A 108 2.94 6.93 14.03
CA PRO A 108 2.20 8.19 14.12
C PRO A 108 3.12 9.32 14.63
N GLY A 109 3.23 10.40 13.85
CA GLY A 109 3.91 11.63 14.29
C GLY A 109 5.40 11.73 14.02
N GLN A 110 6.00 10.78 13.29
CA GLN A 110 7.32 10.99 12.68
C GLN A 110 7.11 11.47 11.24
N PRO A 111 7.64 12.64 10.84
CA PRO A 111 7.88 12.90 9.43
C PRO A 111 8.75 11.76 8.88
N ASN A 112 8.41 11.26 7.70
CA ASN A 112 9.34 10.39 6.99
C ASN A 112 10.45 11.31 6.47
N ASP A 113 11.59 11.33 7.17
CA ASP A 113 12.81 12.05 6.79
C ASP A 113 13.49 11.40 5.57
#